data_AF-B1T8K5-F1
#
_entry.id   AF-B1T8K5-F1
#
_cell.length_a   1.000
_cell.length_b   1.000
_cell.length_c   1.000
_cell.angle_alpha   90.00
_cell.angle_beta   90.00
_cell.angle_gamma   90.00
#
_symmetry.space_group_name_H-M   'P 1'
#
loop_
_entity.id
_entity.type
_entity.pdbx_description
1 polymer ?
#
loop_
_entity_poly.entity_id
_entity_poly.type
_entity_poly.pdbx_seq_one_letter_code
_entity_poly.pdbx_strand_id
1 'polypeptide(L)'
;MAFPVQTLSQLRPILVGFRKSAGFTQAQLAARLGVTQQSYAQLEANPSAVSIERFFKVLNVLGVRLMLDPGTPDDAATHDVAVPVPVPVPKRAATARGRKSGSSGSSALSDTPVRPPAAAKASSAGARKRPAAATPGKPRNPKREDW
;
A
#
# COMPACT_ATOMS: atom_id res chain seq x y z
N MET A 1 0.89 -6.48 -30.73
CA MET A 1 0.69 -7.61 -29.80
C MET A 1 -0.44 -7.25 -28.86
N ALA A 2 -1.29 -8.20 -28.50
CA ALA A 2 -2.25 -8.06 -27.40
C ALA A 2 -1.60 -8.53 -26.09
N PHE A 3 -2.09 -8.00 -24.97
CA PHE A 3 -1.67 -8.40 -23.62
C PHE A 3 -2.93 -8.78 -22.84
N PRO A 4 -3.32 -10.07 -22.80
CA PRO A 4 -4.51 -10.48 -22.07
C PRO A 4 -4.33 -10.22 -20.56
N VAL A 5 -5.40 -9.77 -19.91
CA VAL A 5 -5.44 -9.53 -18.46
C VAL A 5 -6.51 -10.43 -17.86
N GLN A 6 -6.07 -11.53 -17.26
CA GLN A 6 -6.90 -12.48 -16.52
C GLN A 6 -6.94 -12.15 -15.02
N THR A 7 -5.89 -11.49 -14.49
CA THR A 7 -5.77 -11.19 -13.05
C THR A 7 -5.22 -9.78 -12.80
N LEU A 8 -5.67 -9.16 -11.70
CA LEU A 8 -5.30 -7.78 -11.35
C LEU A 8 -3.78 -7.57 -11.12
N SER A 9 -3.06 -8.62 -10.71
CA SER A 9 -1.60 -8.58 -10.54
C SER A 9 -0.84 -8.36 -11.85
N GLN A 10 -1.41 -8.74 -13.00
CA GLN A 10 -0.82 -8.54 -14.32
C GLN A 10 -0.85 -7.07 -14.77
N LEU A 11 -1.77 -6.25 -14.25
CA LEU A 11 -1.92 -4.84 -14.62
C LEU A 11 -0.63 -4.03 -14.40
N ARG A 12 0.06 -4.25 -13.28
CA ARG A 12 1.29 -3.52 -12.93
C ARG A 12 2.44 -3.76 -13.92
N PRO A 13 2.93 -5.00 -14.16
CA PRO A 13 4.01 -5.22 -15.11
C PRO A 13 3.65 -4.77 -16.54
N ILE A 14 2.38 -4.89 -16.94
CA ILE A 14 1.90 -4.39 -18.24
C ILE A 14 2.01 -2.85 -18.30
N LEU A 15 1.53 -2.13 -17.28
CA LEU A 15 1.61 -0.66 -17.22
C LEU A 15 3.06 -0.15 -17.19
N VAL A 16 3.92 -0.80 -16.41
CA VAL A 16 5.37 -0.53 -16.35
C VAL A 16 6.02 -0.76 -17.71
N GLY A 17 5.63 -1.83 -18.41
CA GLY A 17 6.10 -2.18 -19.75
C GLY A 17 5.74 -1.09 -20.77
N PHE A 18 4.46 -0.71 -20.84
CA PHE A 18 4.01 0.35 -21.75
C PHE A 18 4.63 1.70 -21.46
N ARG A 19 4.80 2.09 -20.18
CA ARG A 19 5.51 3.32 -19.83
C ARG A 19 6.96 3.32 -20.34
N LYS A 20 7.67 2.20 -20.19
CA LYS A 20 9.03 2.04 -20.69
C LYS A 20 9.10 2.04 -22.22
N SER A 21 8.19 1.37 -22.92
CA SER A 21 8.17 1.37 -24.40
C SER A 21 7.80 2.73 -24.98
N ALA A 22 7.01 3.54 -24.28
CA ALA A 22 6.74 4.93 -24.62
C ALA A 22 7.88 5.91 -24.25
N GLY A 23 9.01 5.41 -23.71
CA GLY A 23 10.19 6.21 -23.35
C GLY A 23 10.02 7.11 -22.13
N PHE A 24 8.90 7.03 -21.41
CA PHE A 24 8.59 7.96 -20.31
C PHE A 24 9.21 7.52 -18.97
N THR A 25 9.83 8.46 -18.26
CA THR A 25 10.06 8.31 -16.83
C THR A 25 8.74 8.49 -16.07
N GLN A 26 8.69 7.97 -14.84
CA GLN A 26 7.55 8.14 -13.93
C GLN A 26 7.22 9.62 -13.68
N ALA A 27 8.23 10.49 -13.59
CA ALA A 27 8.05 11.94 -13.45
C ALA A 27 7.50 12.60 -14.72
N GLN A 28 7.95 12.17 -15.91
CA GLN A 28 7.45 12.70 -17.19
C GLN A 28 5.99 12.34 -17.43
N LEU A 29 5.57 11.11 -17.12
CA LEU A 29 4.17 10.71 -17.26
C LEU A 29 3.28 11.44 -16.24
N ALA A 30 3.75 11.57 -14.99
CA ALA A 30 3.06 12.35 -13.97
C ALA A 30 2.86 13.81 -14.40
N ALA A 31 3.88 14.45 -14.97
CA ALA A 31 3.79 15.80 -15.51
C ALA A 31 2.77 15.91 -16.66
N ARG A 32 2.72 14.94 -17.58
CA ARG A 32 1.70 14.89 -18.66
C ARG A 32 0.28 14.69 -18.16
N LEU A 33 0.11 14.02 -17.03
CA LEU A 33 -1.19 13.81 -16.37
C LEU A 33 -1.60 15.01 -15.47
N GLY A 34 -0.70 15.97 -15.23
CA GLY A 34 -0.93 17.10 -14.33
C GLY A 34 -0.79 16.76 -12.84
N VAL A 35 -0.04 15.70 -12.50
CA VAL A 35 -0.02 15.09 -11.15
C VAL A 35 1.38 15.05 -10.55
N THR A 36 1.48 14.76 -9.24
CA THR A 36 2.78 14.56 -8.60
C THR A 36 3.38 13.21 -8.99
N GLN A 37 4.70 13.13 -9.09
CA GLN A 37 5.41 11.86 -9.32
C GLN A 37 5.03 10.79 -8.28
N GLN A 38 4.72 11.20 -7.04
CA GLN A 38 4.31 10.32 -5.94
C GLN A 38 2.92 9.70 -6.16
N SER A 39 1.92 10.48 -6.58
CA SER A 39 0.57 9.95 -6.87
C SER A 39 0.63 8.95 -8.03
N TYR A 40 1.37 9.27 -9.09
CA TYR A 40 1.60 8.31 -10.17
C TYR A 40 2.46 7.10 -9.73
N ALA A 41 3.36 7.24 -8.75
CA ALA A 41 4.07 6.11 -8.13
C ALA A 41 3.11 5.11 -7.49
N GLN A 42 2.11 5.62 -6.76
CA GLN A 42 1.13 4.81 -6.04
C GLN A 42 0.18 4.10 -7.03
N LEU A 43 -0.20 4.78 -8.11
CA LEU A 43 -0.93 4.18 -9.23
C LEU A 43 -0.12 3.08 -9.94
N GLU A 44 1.15 3.33 -10.28
CA GLU A 44 2.01 2.31 -10.91
C GLU A 44 2.31 1.13 -9.97
N ALA A 45 2.32 1.36 -8.65
CA ALA A 45 2.53 0.32 -7.64
C ALA A 45 1.29 -0.56 -7.36
N ASN A 46 0.08 0.01 -7.42
CA ASN A 46 -1.20 -0.69 -7.21
C ASN A 46 -2.31 -0.16 -8.15
N PRO A 47 -2.28 -0.51 -9.45
CA PRO A 47 -3.28 -0.04 -10.42
C PRO A 47 -4.69 -0.59 -10.18
N SER A 48 -4.83 -1.64 -9.38
CA SER A 48 -6.12 -2.21 -8.96
C SER A 48 -6.85 -1.41 -7.89
N ALA A 49 -6.18 -0.47 -7.21
CA ALA A 49 -6.78 0.35 -6.15
C ALA A 49 -7.13 1.78 -6.60
N VAL A 50 -6.86 2.16 -7.85
CA VAL A 50 -7.28 3.45 -8.41
C VAL A 50 -8.61 3.33 -9.16
N SER A 51 -9.33 4.44 -9.31
CA SER A 51 -10.57 4.43 -10.09
C SER A 51 -10.31 4.18 -11.57
N ILE A 52 -11.25 3.47 -12.21
CA ILE A 52 -11.15 3.03 -13.61
C ILE A 52 -10.94 4.20 -14.59
N GLU A 53 -11.57 5.35 -14.33
CA GLU A 53 -11.36 6.60 -15.09
C GLU A 53 -9.89 7.03 -15.09
N ARG A 54 -9.22 6.94 -13.94
CA ARG A 54 -7.84 7.42 -13.75
C ARG A 54 -6.83 6.41 -14.31
N PHE A 55 -7.14 5.12 -14.26
CA PHE A 55 -6.44 4.10 -15.04
C PHE A 55 -6.55 4.36 -16.57
N PHE A 56 -7.75 4.61 -17.10
CA PHE A 56 -7.95 4.97 -18.51
C PHE A 56 -7.22 6.26 -18.93
N LYS A 57 -7.19 7.30 -18.06
CA LYS A 57 -6.38 8.52 -18.31
C LYS A 57 -4.90 8.17 -18.53
N VAL A 58 -4.33 7.25 -17.74
CA VAL A 58 -2.95 6.78 -17.92
C VAL A 58 -2.79 6.00 -19.24
N LEU A 59 -3.69 5.06 -19.55
CA LEU A 59 -3.63 4.30 -20.81
C LEU A 59 -3.66 5.23 -22.04
N ASN A 60 -4.56 6.22 -22.05
CA ASN A 60 -4.68 7.18 -23.14
C ASN A 60 -3.40 8.01 -23.34
N VAL A 61 -2.74 8.47 -22.27
CA VAL A 61 -1.47 9.22 -22.37
C VAL A 61 -0.30 8.31 -22.82
N LEU A 62 -0.39 7.00 -22.56
CA LEU A 62 0.55 5.99 -23.08
C LEU A 62 0.22 5.50 -24.51
N GLY A 63 -0.89 5.95 -25.10
CA GLY A 63 -1.36 5.48 -26.42
C GLY A 63 -1.92 4.05 -26.42
N VAL A 64 -2.20 3.49 -25.25
CA VAL A 64 -2.68 2.11 -25.06
C VAL A 64 -4.20 2.07 -25.15
N ARG A 65 -4.74 1.08 -25.87
CA ARG A 65 -6.18 0.78 -25.91
C ARG A 65 -6.47 -0.43 -25.05
N LEU A 66 -7.52 -0.36 -24.22
CA LEU A 66 -8.12 -1.55 -23.63
C LEU A 66 -9.07 -2.18 -24.65
N MET A 67 -9.06 -3.50 -24.75
CA MET A 67 -10.04 -4.29 -25.50
C MET A 67 -10.72 -5.24 -24.51
N LEU A 68 -12.03 -5.45 -24.71
CA LEU A 68 -12.83 -6.41 -23.97
C LEU A 68 -13.30 -7.46 -24.96
N ASP A 69 -13.09 -8.73 -24.61
CA ASP A 69 -13.38 -9.91 -25.43
C ASP A 69 -14.29 -10.83 -24.60
N PRO A 70 -15.43 -11.34 -25.12
CA PRO A 70 -16.26 -12.30 -24.39
C PRO A 70 -15.50 -13.61 -24.14
N GLY A 71 -15.01 -13.79 -22.92
CA GLY A 71 -14.36 -15.04 -22.49
C GLY A 71 -15.28 -16.25 -22.61
N THR A 72 -14.70 -17.41 -22.91
CA THR A 72 -15.41 -18.68 -23.01
C THR A 72 -15.58 -19.31 -21.61
N PRO A 73 -16.51 -20.26 -21.40
CA PRO A 73 -16.60 -20.97 -20.13
C PRO A 73 -15.34 -21.79 -19.77
N ASP A 74 -14.46 -22.06 -20.73
CA ASP A 74 -13.19 -22.79 -20.52
C ASP A 74 -12.12 -21.89 -19.84
N ASP A 75 -12.05 -20.61 -20.23
CA ASP A 75 -11.17 -19.60 -19.63
C ASP A 75 -11.38 -19.46 -18.12
N ALA A 76 -12.64 -19.58 -17.67
CA ALA A 76 -13.03 -19.46 -16.27
C ALA A 76 -12.55 -20.64 -15.40
N ALA A 77 -12.52 -21.86 -15.94
CA ALA A 77 -12.18 -23.07 -15.19
C ALA A 77 -10.69 -23.14 -14.80
N THR A 78 -9.82 -22.44 -15.53
CA THR A 78 -8.35 -22.55 -15.39
C THR A 78 -7.79 -21.83 -14.15
N HIS A 79 -8.57 -20.99 -13.47
CA HIS A 79 -8.03 -19.98 -12.56
C HIS A 79 -8.27 -20.20 -11.06
N ASP A 80 -9.12 -21.16 -10.65
CA ASP A 80 -9.47 -21.38 -9.22
C ASP A 80 -8.90 -22.69 -8.62
N VAL A 81 -8.02 -23.40 -9.34
CA VAL A 81 -7.39 -24.63 -8.83
C VAL A 81 -6.24 -24.31 -7.85
N ALA A 82 -6.61 -23.72 -6.71
CA ALA A 82 -5.80 -23.73 -5.51
C ALA A 82 -5.70 -25.17 -4.99
N VAL A 83 -4.70 -25.92 -5.50
CA VAL A 83 -4.49 -27.34 -5.19
C VAL A 83 -4.52 -27.56 -3.67
N PRO A 84 -5.50 -28.29 -3.11
CA PRO A 84 -5.58 -28.51 -1.68
C PRO A 84 -4.46 -29.47 -1.29
N VAL A 85 -3.36 -28.93 -0.76
CA VAL A 85 -2.24 -29.71 -0.24
C VAL A 85 -2.79 -30.66 0.83
N PRO A 86 -2.71 -31.99 0.64
CA PRO A 86 -3.34 -32.93 1.56
C PRO A 86 -2.55 -32.96 2.87
N VAL A 87 -3.05 -32.25 3.88
CA VAL A 87 -2.49 -32.25 5.23
C VAL A 87 -2.47 -33.68 5.78
N PRO A 88 -1.30 -34.26 6.08
CA PRO A 88 -1.21 -35.64 6.56
C PRO A 88 -1.75 -35.72 7.98
N VAL A 89 -2.88 -36.41 8.16
CA VAL A 89 -3.51 -36.58 9.48
C VAL A 89 -2.62 -37.44 10.40
N PRO A 90 -2.18 -36.94 11.56
CA PRO A 90 -1.38 -37.72 12.49
C PRO A 90 -2.26 -38.81 13.13
N LYS A 91 -1.90 -40.08 12.93
CA LYS A 91 -2.63 -41.21 13.53
C LYS A 91 -2.53 -41.16 15.06
N ARG A 92 -3.70 -41.21 15.71
CA ARG A 92 -3.85 -41.07 17.16
C ARG A 92 -3.39 -42.34 17.89
N ALA A 93 -2.21 -42.30 18.50
CA ALA A 93 -1.77 -43.31 19.47
C ALA A 93 -2.34 -43.01 20.88
N ALA A 94 -2.44 -44.03 21.74
CA ALA A 94 -3.21 -43.96 22.98
C ALA A 94 -2.35 -44.14 24.26
N THR A 95 -2.92 -43.71 25.38
CA THR A 95 -2.64 -44.13 26.77
C THR A 95 -1.21 -44.09 27.31
N ALA A 96 -0.97 -43.13 28.22
CA ALA A 96 -0.33 -43.40 29.52
C ALA A 96 -0.89 -42.42 30.57
N ARG A 97 -1.01 -42.84 31.84
CA ARG A 97 -1.60 -42.05 32.94
C ARG A 97 -0.63 -41.95 34.11
N GLY A 98 -0.03 -40.77 34.31
CA GLY A 98 0.88 -40.47 35.43
C GLY A 98 0.45 -39.21 36.17
N ARG A 99 0.35 -39.28 37.51
CA ARG A 99 -0.10 -38.17 38.37
C ARG A 99 0.82 -38.02 39.59
N LYS A 100 1.54 -36.90 39.66
CA LYS A 100 2.12 -36.21 40.85
C LYS A 100 2.34 -34.75 40.40
N SER A 101 1.91 -33.66 41.06
CA SER A 101 1.64 -33.33 42.47
C SER A 101 2.84 -32.72 43.21
N GLY A 102 2.96 -31.39 43.11
CA GLY A 102 3.72 -30.41 43.90
C GLY A 102 3.12 -29.04 43.51
N SER A 103 2.75 -28.12 44.41
CA SER A 103 3.55 -27.42 45.43
C SER A 103 4.70 -26.61 44.79
N SER A 104 4.86 -25.30 45.03
CA SER A 104 4.25 -24.38 46.02
C SER A 104 3.66 -23.11 45.35
N GLY A 105 2.85 -22.28 46.01
CA GLY A 105 3.27 -21.15 46.87
C GLY A 105 3.88 -20.00 46.04
N SER A 106 3.27 -18.83 45.85
CA SER A 106 2.76 -17.80 46.79
C SER A 106 3.66 -16.55 46.74
N SER A 107 3.13 -15.39 47.13
CA SER A 107 3.81 -14.10 47.33
C SER A 107 4.24 -13.38 46.02
N ALA A 108 3.74 -12.21 45.61
CA ALA A 108 3.05 -11.06 46.22
C ALA A 108 3.96 -9.88 46.67
N LEU A 109 3.72 -8.74 46.00
CA LEU A 109 3.84 -7.34 46.46
C LEU A 109 5.26 -6.75 46.72
N SER A 110 5.26 -5.41 46.73
CA SER A 110 6.39 -4.46 46.90
C SER A 110 7.48 -4.47 45.78
N ASP A 111 8.22 -3.38 45.51
CA ASP A 111 8.22 -2.05 46.14
C ASP A 111 8.56 -0.89 45.18
N THR A 112 8.22 0.35 45.58
CA THR A 112 8.71 1.65 45.06
C THR A 112 8.66 2.63 46.23
N PRO A 113 9.60 3.60 46.41
CA PRO A 113 10.18 4.41 45.32
C PRO A 113 11.64 4.94 45.51
N VAL A 114 12.21 5.60 44.47
CA VAL A 114 13.24 6.66 44.63
C VAL A 114 13.02 7.79 43.61
N ARG A 115 13.22 9.06 44.01
CA ARG A 115 13.27 10.27 43.17
C ARG A 115 14.33 11.27 43.77
N PRO A 116 14.55 12.49 43.23
CA PRO A 116 15.79 12.90 42.56
C PRO A 116 16.63 13.93 43.36
N PRO A 117 17.71 14.48 42.75
CA PRO A 117 17.74 15.94 42.44
C PRO A 117 17.83 16.17 40.91
N ALA A 118 17.26 17.22 40.29
CA ALA A 118 17.46 18.68 40.45
C ALA A 118 18.89 19.12 40.04
N ALA A 119 19.09 20.14 39.18
CA ALA A 119 18.19 21.18 38.64
C ALA A 119 18.43 21.36 37.10
N ALA A 120 18.21 22.46 36.36
CA ALA A 120 17.92 23.86 36.68
C ALA A 120 17.05 24.58 35.58
N LYS A 121 17.55 25.71 35.06
CA LYS A 121 16.94 26.83 34.30
C LYS A 121 18.09 27.63 33.64
N ALA A 122 17.94 28.56 32.68
CA ALA A 122 16.93 28.83 31.63
C ALA A 122 17.38 30.00 30.70
N SER A 123 16.67 30.16 29.56
CA SER A 123 16.34 31.42 28.83
C SER A 123 17.40 32.45 28.38
N SER A 124 17.52 32.61 27.04
CA SER A 124 17.61 33.90 26.31
C SER A 124 17.18 33.66 24.84
N ALA A 125 16.12 34.29 24.29
CA ALA A 125 15.91 35.69 23.89
C ALA A 125 16.45 36.03 22.48
N GLY A 126 15.56 36.16 21.49
CA GLY A 126 15.89 36.44 20.07
C GLY A 126 14.81 37.28 19.35
N ALA A 127 15.25 38.32 18.63
CA ALA A 127 14.47 39.46 18.14
C ALA A 127 13.21 39.21 17.26
N ARG A 128 12.28 40.17 17.30
CA ARG A 128 11.07 40.26 16.44
C ARG A 128 11.40 40.76 15.03
N LYS A 129 10.71 40.25 14.00
CA LYS A 129 10.34 41.01 12.78
C LYS A 129 8.87 40.76 12.41
N ARG A 130 8.27 41.72 11.68
CA ARG A 130 6.82 41.81 11.39
C ARG A 130 6.45 41.01 10.12
N PRO A 131 5.21 40.50 9.99
CA PRO A 131 4.76 39.83 8.77
C PRO A 131 4.64 40.82 7.60
N ALA A 132 4.95 40.33 6.39
CA ALA A 132 4.76 41.06 5.13
C ALA A 132 3.61 40.44 4.31
N ALA A 133 2.99 41.27 3.47
CA ALA A 133 1.75 41.03 2.74
C ALA A 133 1.50 39.60 2.21
N ALA A 134 0.31 39.07 2.48
CA ALA A 134 -0.20 37.88 1.80
C ALA A 134 -0.51 38.19 0.33
N THR A 135 0.17 37.50 -0.59
CA THR A 135 -0.17 37.54 -2.03
C THR A 135 -1.54 36.90 -2.26
N PRO A 136 -2.45 37.47 -3.07
CA PRO A 136 -3.72 36.83 -3.39
C PRO A 136 -3.49 35.46 -4.03
N GLY A 137 -3.92 34.40 -3.35
CA GLY A 137 -3.78 33.04 -3.84
C GLY A 137 -4.56 32.85 -5.14
N LYS A 138 -3.87 32.48 -6.23
CA LYS A 138 -4.51 31.98 -7.45
C LYS A 138 -5.51 30.88 -7.04
N PRO A 139 -6.78 30.91 -7.49
CA PRO A 139 -7.76 29.93 -7.06
C PRO A 139 -7.30 28.52 -7.48
N ARG A 140 -6.82 27.74 -6.50
CA ARG A 140 -6.56 26.31 -6.65
C ARG A 140 -7.90 25.63 -6.81
N ASN A 141 -8.40 25.55 -8.05
CA ASN A 141 -9.65 24.89 -8.39
C ASN A 141 -9.68 23.49 -7.75
N PRO A 142 -10.46 23.28 -6.67
CA PRO A 142 -10.36 22.07 -5.88
C PRO A 142 -11.35 21.04 -6.42
N LYS A 143 -11.38 20.86 -7.75
CA LYS A 143 -11.85 19.60 -8.32
C LYS A 143 -10.81 18.55 -7.93
N ARG A 144 -10.96 18.02 -6.72
CA ARG A 144 -10.33 16.80 -6.24
C ARG A 144 -10.86 15.66 -7.10
N GLU A 145 -10.29 15.52 -8.29
CA GLU A 145 -10.10 14.20 -8.85
C GLU A 145 -9.26 13.39 -7.85
N ASP A 146 -9.52 12.10 -7.69
CA ASP A 146 -9.00 11.32 -6.55
C ASP A 146 -7.55 10.82 -6.79
N TRP A 147 -6.55 11.63 -6.39
CA TRP A 147 -5.08 11.45 -6.56
C TRP A 147 -4.25 11.77 -5.31
#